data_AF-V2XVX9-F1
#
_entry.id   AF-V2XVX9-F1
#
_cell.length_a   1.000
_cell.length_b   1.000
_cell.length_c   1.000
_cell.angle_alpha   90.00
_cell.angle_beta   90.00
_cell.angle_gamma   90.00
#
_symmetry.space_group_name_H-M   'P 1'
#
loop_
_entity.id
_entity.type
_entity.pdbx_description
1 polymer ?
#
loop_
_entity_poly.entity_id
_entity_poly.type
_entity_poly.pdbx_seq_one_letter_code
_entity_poly.pdbx_strand_id
1 'polypeptide(L)'
;MMAPFKFKVPTTAQVQKEDAKARTQKRAEVNKRLNLERADEQMKVTHYTKDQRTCRHGGDPCPHSSKTFKRLTLMHTNGITDILVNFCFCSEHLDDFEQLLDLRLFPATVKRVETVFSFELLDEFHLHTLTNKKAVFDYYDALQHKTNLVLPQNAPNCYQLLIRVSHLHHHLAGKRRSGQSHGIDQYAPHRPENRTAVYCPACPEPNFNIDVQEIQNTPPEKR
;
A
#
# COMPACT_ATOMS: atom_id res chain seq x y z
N MET A 1 -41.64 21.72 -62.76
CA MET A 1 -41.02 20.39 -62.95
C MET A 1 -40.02 20.17 -61.83
N MET A 2 -40.32 19.33 -60.84
CA MET A 2 -39.39 19.03 -59.75
C MET A 2 -38.53 17.82 -60.12
N ALA A 3 -37.20 17.98 -60.06
CA ALA A 3 -36.25 16.92 -60.38
C ALA A 3 -36.38 15.76 -59.38
N PRO A 4 -36.30 14.49 -59.83
CA PRO A 4 -36.41 13.36 -58.92
C PRO A 4 -35.17 13.29 -58.01
N PHE A 5 -35.41 13.35 -56.70
CA PHE A 5 -34.39 13.12 -55.67
C PHE A 5 -33.93 11.66 -55.76
N LYS A 6 -32.71 11.43 -56.26
CA LYS A 6 -32.11 10.09 -56.31
C LYS A 6 -31.62 9.72 -54.90
N PHE A 7 -32.36 8.85 -54.21
CA PHE A 7 -31.93 8.28 -52.95
C PHE A 7 -30.90 7.16 -53.23
N LYS A 8 -29.65 7.38 -52.83
CA LYS A 8 -28.57 6.40 -53.02
C LYS A 8 -28.59 5.45 -51.84
N VAL A 9 -29.00 4.20 -52.07
CA VAL A 9 -29.07 3.17 -51.02
C VAL A 9 -27.63 2.82 -50.59
N PRO A 10 -27.32 2.82 -49.28
CA PRO A 10 -26.00 2.48 -48.79
C PRO A 10 -25.63 1.04 -49.16
N THR A 11 -24.38 0.82 -49.53
CA THR A 11 -23.86 -0.52 -49.82
C THR A 11 -23.67 -1.32 -48.54
N THR A 12 -23.71 -2.65 -48.63
CA THR A 12 -23.57 -3.57 -47.48
C THR A 12 -22.31 -3.29 -46.66
N ALA A 13 -21.20 -2.91 -47.31
CA ALA A 13 -19.96 -2.51 -46.64
C ALA A 13 -20.09 -1.20 -45.84
N GLN A 14 -20.91 -0.25 -46.30
CA GLN A 14 -21.18 1.01 -45.60
C GLN A 14 -22.02 0.75 -44.35
N VAL A 15 -23.06 -0.09 -44.47
CA VAL A 15 -23.92 -0.51 -43.35
C VAL A 15 -23.10 -1.24 -42.28
N GLN A 16 -22.25 -2.20 -42.67
CA GLN A 16 -21.38 -2.93 -41.73
C GLN A 16 -20.39 -2.02 -41.01
N LYS A 17 -19.85 -1.00 -41.70
CA LYS A 17 -18.92 -0.04 -41.09
C LYS A 17 -19.63 0.88 -40.10
N GLU A 18 -20.85 1.29 -40.39
CA GLU A 18 -21.69 2.05 -39.46
C GLU A 18 -22.10 1.22 -38.25
N ASP A 19 -22.52 -0.03 -38.43
CA ASP A 19 -22.84 -0.95 -37.34
C ASP A 19 -21.64 -1.22 -36.44
N ALA A 20 -20.45 -1.43 -37.02
CA ALA A 20 -19.22 -1.60 -36.25
C ALA A 20 -18.88 -0.34 -35.44
N LYS A 21 -19.05 0.84 -36.03
CA LYS A 21 -18.83 2.13 -35.34
C LYS A 21 -19.84 2.33 -34.20
N ALA A 22 -21.11 2.02 -34.44
CA ALA A 22 -22.18 2.10 -33.45
C ALA A 22 -21.94 1.13 -32.27
N ARG A 23 -21.48 -0.10 -32.56
CA ARG A 23 -21.09 -1.08 -31.52
C ARG A 23 -19.93 -0.59 -30.66
N THR A 24 -18.89 -0.02 -31.29
CA THR A 24 -17.75 0.54 -30.56
C THR A 24 -18.17 1.73 -29.68
N GLN A 25 -19.01 2.63 -30.20
CA GLN A 25 -19.54 3.76 -29.43
C GLN A 25 -20.40 3.31 -28.26
N LYS A 26 -21.31 2.35 -28.48
CA LYS A 26 -22.15 1.79 -27.42
C LYS A 26 -21.30 1.10 -26.34
N ARG A 27 -20.24 0.39 -26.73
CA ARG A 27 -19.30 -0.23 -25.79
C ARG A 27 -18.52 0.82 -24.98
N ALA A 28 -18.08 1.90 -25.63
CA ALA A 28 -17.42 3.01 -24.94
C ALA A 28 -18.36 3.72 -23.95
N GLU A 29 -19.63 3.89 -24.30
CA GLU A 29 -20.64 4.51 -23.43
C GLU A 29 -20.99 3.62 -22.24
N VAL A 30 -21.18 2.31 -22.46
CA VAL A 30 -21.41 1.34 -21.37
C VAL A 30 -20.22 1.29 -20.42
N ASN A 31 -18.98 1.27 -20.95
CA ASN A 31 -17.78 1.35 -20.12
C ASN A 31 -17.72 2.65 -19.32
N LYS A 32 -18.13 3.78 -19.91
CA LYS A 32 -18.19 5.07 -19.22
C LYS A 32 -19.21 5.04 -18.09
N ARG A 33 -20.40 4.47 -18.29
CA ARG A 33 -21.43 4.33 -17.24
C ARG A 33 -20.98 3.40 -16.11
N LEU A 34 -20.44 2.22 -16.45
CA LEU A 34 -19.90 1.28 -15.46
C LEU A 34 -18.74 1.88 -14.66
N ASN A 35 -17.87 2.68 -15.29
CA ASN A 35 -16.79 3.38 -14.59
C ASN A 35 -17.31 4.51 -13.68
N LEU A 36 -18.39 5.20 -14.06
CA LEU A 36 -19.02 6.23 -13.22
C LEU A 36 -19.73 5.61 -12.01
N GLU A 37 -20.51 4.54 -12.22
CA GLU A 37 -21.18 3.80 -11.15
C GLU A 37 -20.16 3.17 -10.19
N ARG A 38 -19.05 2.63 -10.72
CA ARG A 38 -17.94 2.11 -9.91
C ARG A 38 -17.12 3.21 -9.23
N ALA A 39 -17.03 4.42 -9.78
CA ALA A 39 -16.41 5.56 -9.09
C ALA A 39 -17.27 6.00 -7.90
N ASP A 40 -18.59 6.02 -8.06
CA ASP A 40 -19.55 6.26 -6.96
C ASP A 40 -19.51 5.11 -5.93
N GLU A 41 -19.31 3.86 -6.36
CA GLU A 41 -19.12 2.70 -5.47
C GLU A 41 -17.73 2.69 -4.80
N GLN A 42 -16.64 3.05 -5.48
CA GLN A 42 -15.30 3.19 -4.91
C GLN A 42 -15.21 4.38 -3.94
N MET A 43 -15.95 5.46 -4.22
CA MET A 43 -16.16 6.57 -3.28
C MET A 43 -17.00 6.13 -2.07
N LYS A 44 -17.85 5.10 -2.21
CA LYS A 44 -18.58 4.45 -1.10
C LYS A 44 -17.78 3.33 -0.40
N VAL A 45 -16.78 2.72 -1.05
CA VAL A 45 -16.02 1.55 -0.56
C VAL A 45 -14.64 1.92 0.01
N THR A 46 -14.19 3.17 -0.12
CA THR A 46 -13.15 3.71 0.79
C THR A 46 -13.81 4.29 2.05
N HIS A 47 -14.53 3.44 2.77
CA HIS A 47 -14.81 3.62 4.18
C HIS A 47 -13.50 3.50 5.00
N TYR A 48 -12.51 4.36 4.74
CA TYR A 48 -11.61 4.82 5.82
C TYR A 48 -12.35 5.80 6.76
N THR A 49 -13.63 6.08 6.49
CA THR A 49 -14.51 6.97 7.25
C THR A 49 -15.61 6.26 8.05
N LYS A 50 -15.60 4.93 8.27
CA LYS A 50 -16.65 4.32 9.12
C LYS A 50 -16.26 3.79 10.49
N ASP A 51 -15.00 3.47 10.80
CA ASP A 51 -14.71 2.89 12.12
C ASP A 51 -13.37 3.24 12.79
N GLN A 52 -12.52 4.12 12.25
CA GLN A 52 -11.26 4.47 12.94
C GLN A 52 -10.99 5.98 12.94
N ARG A 53 -11.82 6.71 13.69
CA ARG A 53 -11.40 7.55 14.83
C ARG A 53 -9.90 7.85 14.94
N THR A 54 -9.38 8.83 14.21
CA THR A 54 -7.92 9.08 14.11
C THR A 54 -7.57 10.56 14.05
N CYS A 55 -7.85 11.18 15.17
CA CYS A 55 -6.95 12.13 15.81
C CYS A 55 -6.88 11.65 17.27
N ARG A 56 -5.87 12.03 18.06
CA ARG A 56 -5.76 11.66 19.49
C ARG A 56 -6.96 12.09 20.37
N HIS A 57 -8.04 12.58 19.78
CA HIS A 57 -9.32 12.92 20.39
C HIS A 57 -10.27 11.72 20.59
N GLY A 58 -9.76 10.49 20.76
CA GLY A 58 -10.62 9.32 21.07
C GLY A 58 -11.66 8.97 19.99
N GLY A 59 -11.50 9.56 18.80
CA GLY A 59 -12.41 9.40 17.68
C GLY A 59 -13.41 10.50 17.40
N ASP A 60 -13.39 11.55 18.19
CA ASP A 60 -14.17 12.74 17.88
C ASP A 60 -13.49 13.56 16.76
N PRO A 61 -14.26 14.30 15.95
CA PRO A 61 -13.69 15.20 14.95
C PRO A 61 -12.80 16.26 15.61
N CYS A 62 -11.60 16.48 15.07
CA CYS A 62 -10.68 17.51 15.58
C CYS A 62 -11.32 18.92 15.41
N PRO A 63 -11.54 19.67 16.50
CA PRO A 63 -12.19 20.99 16.46
C PRO A 63 -11.32 22.04 15.75
N HIS A 64 -10.01 21.79 15.70
CA HIS A 64 -9.03 22.62 15.01
C HIS A 64 -8.53 21.99 13.70
N SER A 65 -9.28 21.04 13.13
CA SER A 65 -8.92 20.52 11.82
C SER A 65 -9.06 21.61 10.76
N SER A 66 -8.16 21.62 9.79
CA SER A 66 -8.35 22.51 8.65
C SER A 66 -9.59 22.06 7.88
N LYS A 67 -10.40 22.99 7.38
CA LYS A 67 -11.52 22.64 6.48
C LYS A 67 -11.03 22.18 5.10
N THR A 68 -9.72 22.09 4.89
CA THR A 68 -9.09 21.66 3.64
C THR A 68 -8.66 20.20 3.73
N PHE A 69 -9.29 19.34 2.94
CA PHE A 69 -8.86 17.96 2.77
C PHE A 69 -7.68 17.87 1.81
N LYS A 70 -6.66 17.09 2.16
CA LYS A 70 -5.55 16.74 1.27
C LYS A 70 -5.89 15.43 0.56
N ARG A 71 -5.86 15.43 -0.77
CA ARG A 71 -6.01 14.22 -1.57
C ARG A 71 -4.70 13.46 -1.62
N LEU A 72 -4.72 12.19 -1.26
CA LEU A 72 -3.58 11.28 -1.29
C LEU A 72 -3.95 10.03 -2.08
N THR A 73 -2.99 9.44 -2.80
CA THR A 73 -3.16 8.13 -3.43
C THR A 73 -2.78 7.04 -2.42
N LEU A 74 -3.75 6.19 -2.08
CA LEU A 74 -3.60 5.06 -1.21
C LEU A 74 -3.39 3.77 -2.02
N MET A 75 -2.30 3.06 -1.72
CA MET A 75 -2.17 1.64 -2.06
C MET A 75 -2.62 0.77 -0.90
N HIS A 76 -3.61 -0.06 -1.16
CA HIS A 76 -4.16 -1.02 -0.22
C HIS A 76 -4.28 -2.41 -0.87
N THR A 77 -4.51 -3.45 -0.06
CA THR A 77 -4.63 -4.86 -0.51
C THR A 77 -5.71 -5.04 -1.58
N ASN A 78 -6.74 -4.19 -1.54
CA ASN A 78 -7.85 -4.16 -2.48
C ASN A 78 -7.58 -3.37 -3.78
N GLY A 79 -6.45 -2.68 -3.89
CA GLY A 79 -6.09 -1.87 -5.07
C GLY A 79 -5.58 -0.48 -4.73
N ILE A 80 -5.51 0.37 -5.75
CA ILE A 80 -5.01 1.75 -5.71
C ILE A 80 -6.20 2.69 -5.79
N THR A 81 -6.37 3.55 -4.79
CA THR A 81 -7.52 4.47 -4.69
C THR A 81 -7.07 5.83 -4.19
N ASP A 82 -7.80 6.89 -4.52
CA ASP A 82 -7.55 8.20 -3.92
C ASP A 82 -8.37 8.34 -2.63
N ILE A 83 -7.75 8.85 -1.58
CA ILE A 83 -8.36 9.15 -0.30
C ILE A 83 -8.24 10.64 0.04
N LEU A 84 -9.14 11.12 0.89
CA LEU A 84 -9.12 12.47 1.44
C LEU A 84 -8.74 12.39 2.92
N VAL A 85 -7.63 13.02 3.30
CA VAL A 85 -7.15 13.09 4.68
C VAL A 85 -7.29 14.51 5.19
N ASN A 86 -7.83 14.65 6.40
CA ASN A 86 -7.87 15.91 7.11
C ASN A 86 -6.90 15.88 8.29
N PHE A 87 -5.90 16.76 8.26
CA PHE A 87 -4.90 16.86 9.31
C PHE A 87 -5.43 17.70 10.47
N CYS A 88 -5.04 17.31 11.67
CA CYS A 88 -5.34 18.06 12.88
C CYS A 88 -4.25 19.09 13.14
N PHE A 89 -4.64 20.30 13.57
CA PHE A 89 -3.74 21.41 13.85
C PHE A 89 -3.85 21.90 15.31
N CYS A 90 -4.28 21.03 16.23
CA CYS A 90 -4.33 21.35 17.66
C CYS A 90 -2.94 21.78 18.20
N SER A 91 -2.91 22.40 19.38
CA SER A 91 -1.69 22.98 19.96
C SER A 91 -0.53 21.99 20.18
N GLU A 92 -0.82 20.68 20.25
CA GLU A 92 0.16 19.58 20.31
C GLU A 92 0.00 18.62 19.12
N HIS A 93 -0.30 19.13 17.93
CA HIS A 93 -0.37 18.28 16.74
C HIS A 93 1.01 17.75 16.36
N LEU A 94 1.03 16.49 15.96
CA LEU A 94 2.20 15.84 15.38
C LEU A 94 2.38 16.28 13.92
N ASP A 95 3.55 16.06 13.35
CA ASP A 95 3.79 16.31 11.93
C ASP A 95 2.85 15.47 11.05
N ASP A 96 2.56 15.93 9.83
CA ASP A 96 1.74 15.21 8.83
C ASP A 96 2.12 13.72 8.73
N PHE A 97 3.43 13.45 8.75
CA PHE A 97 3.97 12.10 8.66
C PHE A 97 3.53 11.22 9.83
N GLU A 98 3.62 11.73 11.05
CA GLU A 98 3.26 11.00 12.27
C GLU A 98 1.74 10.82 12.39
N GLN A 99 0.95 11.82 11.99
CA GLN A 99 -0.52 11.68 11.93
C GLN A 99 -0.94 10.57 10.96
N LEU A 100 -0.24 10.41 9.83
CA LEU A 100 -0.48 9.29 8.90
C LEU A 100 -0.08 7.94 9.50
N LEU A 101 0.99 7.88 10.29
CA LEU A 101 1.36 6.65 10.98
C LEU A 101 0.33 6.25 12.04
N ASP A 102 -0.25 7.20 12.76
CA ASP A 102 -1.37 6.99 13.69
C ASP A 102 -2.61 6.43 12.94
N LEU A 103 -2.81 6.86 11.69
CA LEU A 103 -3.82 6.34 10.75
C LEU A 103 -3.50 4.94 10.19
N ARG A 104 -2.39 4.31 10.60
CA ARG A 104 -1.88 3.07 9.99
C ARG A 104 -1.61 3.21 8.47
N LEU A 105 -1.20 4.41 8.06
CA LEU A 105 -0.79 4.73 6.70
C LEU A 105 0.70 5.08 6.67
N PHE A 106 1.49 4.31 5.94
CA PHE A 106 2.91 4.54 5.76
C PHE A 106 3.14 5.50 4.58
N PRO A 107 3.70 6.70 4.80
CA PRO A 107 3.93 7.67 3.73
C PRO A 107 5.09 7.27 2.81
N ALA A 108 4.93 7.50 1.50
CA ALA A 108 5.98 7.20 0.51
C ALA A 108 7.20 8.14 0.62
N THR A 109 6.93 9.36 1.09
CA THR A 109 7.87 10.48 1.17
C THR A 109 7.66 11.21 2.49
N VAL A 110 8.68 11.91 2.99
CA VAL A 110 8.60 12.61 4.28
C VAL A 110 8.10 14.05 4.11
N LYS A 111 8.67 14.80 3.15
CA LYS A 111 8.41 16.26 3.02
C LYS A 111 7.07 16.63 2.40
N ARG A 112 6.68 15.92 1.34
CA ARG A 112 5.43 16.16 0.61
C ARG A 112 4.80 14.83 0.29
N VAL A 113 3.91 14.41 1.17
CA VAL A 113 3.18 13.16 1.02
C VAL A 113 2.09 13.35 -0.03
N GLU A 114 2.19 12.59 -1.12
CA GLU A 114 1.15 12.46 -2.14
C GLU A 114 0.65 11.01 -2.24
N THR A 115 1.48 10.06 -1.83
CA THR A 115 1.19 8.62 -1.86
C THR A 115 1.41 8.01 -0.49
N VAL A 116 0.49 7.15 -0.09
CA VAL A 116 0.51 6.41 1.18
C VAL A 116 0.24 4.94 0.93
N PHE A 117 0.77 4.09 1.80
CA PHE A 117 0.61 2.64 1.76
C PHE A 117 -0.04 2.19 3.05
N SER A 118 -1.08 1.36 2.99
CA SER A 118 -1.57 0.72 4.22
C SER A 118 -0.50 -0.24 4.76
N PHE A 119 -0.33 -0.32 6.09
CA PHE A 119 0.53 -1.35 6.69
C PHE A 119 0.13 -2.77 6.27
N GLU A 120 -1.18 -3.03 6.14
CA GLU A 120 -1.70 -4.32 5.69
C GLU A 120 -1.14 -4.75 4.33
N LEU A 121 -1.09 -3.83 3.36
CA LEU A 121 -0.49 -4.09 2.04
C LEU A 121 1.02 -4.37 2.15
N LEU A 122 1.75 -3.64 3.00
CA LEU A 122 3.18 -3.87 3.18
C LEU A 122 3.48 -5.22 3.84
N ASP A 123 2.65 -5.62 4.81
CA ASP A 123 2.72 -6.93 5.47
C ASP A 123 2.33 -8.07 4.52
N GLU A 124 1.25 -7.91 3.74
CA GLU A 124 0.82 -8.88 2.72
C GLU A 124 1.90 -9.06 1.64
N PHE A 125 2.47 -7.97 1.14
CA PHE A 125 3.55 -8.02 0.17
C PHE A 125 4.79 -8.71 0.72
N HIS A 126 5.17 -8.43 1.98
CA HIS A 126 6.26 -9.13 2.65
C HIS A 126 6.00 -10.64 2.71
N LEU A 127 4.80 -11.05 3.12
CA LEU A 127 4.41 -12.46 3.21
C LEU A 127 4.48 -13.16 1.86
N HIS A 128 4.00 -12.53 0.78
CA HIS A 128 4.15 -13.08 -0.56
C HIS A 128 5.63 -13.23 -0.94
N THR A 129 6.44 -12.19 -0.77
CA THR A 129 7.88 -12.25 -1.08
C THR A 129 8.57 -13.43 -0.38
N LEU A 130 8.19 -13.74 0.86
CA LEU A 130 8.74 -14.87 1.62
C LEU A 130 8.20 -16.23 1.18
N THR A 131 6.90 -16.35 0.90
CA THR A 131 6.23 -17.64 0.67
C THR A 131 6.32 -18.13 -0.77
N ASN A 132 6.21 -17.23 -1.74
CA ASN A 132 6.10 -17.58 -3.15
C ASN A 132 7.14 -16.87 -4.04
N LYS A 133 8.08 -16.11 -3.45
CA LYS A 133 9.10 -15.34 -4.18
C LYS A 133 8.51 -14.42 -5.25
N LYS A 134 7.26 -13.98 -5.05
CA LYS A 134 6.54 -13.14 -6.03
C LYS A 134 7.33 -11.86 -6.27
N ALA A 135 7.57 -11.57 -7.55
CA ALA A 135 8.23 -10.33 -7.93
C ALA A 135 7.34 -9.14 -7.56
N VAL A 136 7.97 -7.99 -7.24
CA VAL A 136 7.26 -6.74 -6.96
C VAL A 136 6.32 -6.39 -8.11
N PHE A 137 6.79 -6.61 -9.35
CA PHE A 137 6.01 -6.38 -10.57
C PHE A 137 4.71 -7.19 -10.59
N ASP A 138 4.78 -8.50 -10.34
CA ASP A 138 3.60 -9.37 -10.37
C ASP A 138 2.59 -9.06 -9.25
N TYR A 139 3.07 -8.50 -8.13
CA TYR A 139 2.20 -8.03 -7.05
C TYR A 139 1.53 -6.71 -7.43
N TYR A 140 2.32 -5.79 -7.97
CA TYR A 140 1.81 -4.50 -8.45
C TYR A 140 0.80 -4.65 -9.60
N ASP A 141 1.08 -5.52 -10.57
CA ASP A 141 0.18 -5.81 -11.69
C ASP A 141 -1.16 -6.38 -11.19
N ALA A 142 -1.12 -7.28 -10.21
CA ALA A 142 -2.34 -7.77 -9.55
C ALA A 142 -3.13 -6.64 -8.86
N LEU A 143 -2.46 -5.69 -8.22
CA LEU A 143 -3.11 -4.51 -7.63
C LEU A 143 -3.72 -3.59 -8.69
N GLN A 144 -3.05 -3.39 -9.83
CA GLN A 144 -3.60 -2.65 -10.96
C GLN A 144 -4.88 -3.32 -11.48
N HIS A 145 -4.89 -4.64 -11.61
CA HIS A 145 -6.07 -5.41 -12.00
C HIS A 145 -7.20 -5.33 -10.96
N LYS A 146 -6.89 -5.40 -9.65
CA LYS A 146 -7.89 -5.17 -8.59
C LYS A 146 -8.50 -3.77 -8.67
N THR A 147 -7.68 -2.77 -9.01
CA THR A 147 -8.11 -1.38 -9.18
C THR A 147 -9.08 -1.23 -10.36
N ASN A 148 -8.64 -1.66 -11.54
CA ASN A 148 -9.41 -1.58 -12.78
C ASN A 148 -9.14 -2.82 -13.65
N LEU A 149 -10.16 -3.69 -13.77
CA LEU A 149 -10.06 -4.91 -14.57
C LEU A 149 -9.97 -4.66 -16.08
N VAL A 150 -10.53 -3.54 -16.57
CA VAL A 150 -10.63 -3.24 -18.00
C VAL A 150 -9.36 -2.57 -18.51
N LEU A 151 -8.82 -1.62 -17.74
CA LEU A 151 -7.61 -0.88 -18.07
C LEU A 151 -6.69 -0.75 -16.85
N PRO A 152 -5.96 -1.83 -16.47
CA PRO A 152 -5.07 -1.84 -15.32
C PRO A 152 -3.99 -0.74 -15.39
N GLN A 153 -3.53 -0.44 -16.61
CA GLN A 153 -2.48 0.55 -16.86
C GLN A 153 -2.92 2.01 -16.58
N ASN A 154 -4.21 2.26 -16.39
CA ASN A 154 -4.70 3.58 -15.99
C ASN A 154 -4.56 3.86 -14.49
N ALA A 155 -4.18 2.85 -13.69
CA ALA A 155 -3.93 3.05 -12.27
C ALA A 155 -2.70 3.97 -12.06
N PRO A 156 -2.68 4.80 -10.99
CA PRO A 156 -1.55 5.67 -10.69
C PRO A 156 -0.23 4.90 -10.65
N ASN A 157 0.79 5.39 -11.37
CA ASN A 157 2.10 4.73 -11.42
C ASN A 157 2.85 4.88 -10.09
N CYS A 158 2.65 3.90 -9.20
CA CYS A 158 3.28 3.88 -7.88
C CYS A 158 4.31 2.74 -7.73
N TYR A 159 4.67 2.07 -8.83
CA TYR A 159 5.54 0.90 -8.81
C TYR A 159 6.90 1.15 -8.15
N GLN A 160 7.59 2.23 -8.54
CA GLN A 160 8.90 2.59 -7.96
C GLN A 160 8.79 2.95 -6.48
N LEU A 161 7.66 3.54 -6.07
CA LEU A 161 7.39 3.86 -4.67
C LEU A 161 7.19 2.58 -3.87
N LEU A 162 6.48 1.59 -4.40
CA LEU A 162 6.28 0.29 -3.75
C LEU A 162 7.61 -0.43 -3.50
N ILE A 163 8.52 -0.43 -4.48
CA ILE A 163 9.87 -0.99 -4.29
C ILE A 163 10.56 -0.29 -3.12
N ARG A 164 10.64 1.04 -3.16
CA ARG A 164 11.36 1.81 -2.14
C ARG A 164 10.76 1.62 -0.74
N VAL A 165 9.44 1.74 -0.64
CA VAL A 165 8.73 1.66 0.65
C VAL A 165 8.75 0.25 1.19
N SER A 166 8.64 -0.79 0.36
CA SER A 166 8.77 -2.17 0.84
C SER A 166 10.14 -2.44 1.44
N HIS A 167 11.24 -2.00 0.81
CA HIS A 167 12.58 -2.11 1.39
C HIS A 167 12.70 -1.38 2.73
N LEU A 168 12.21 -0.15 2.80
CA LEU A 168 12.23 0.64 4.04
C LEU A 168 11.40 -0.03 5.13
N HIS A 169 10.19 -0.50 4.80
CA HIS A 169 9.31 -1.17 5.73
C HIS A 169 9.94 -2.46 6.27
N HIS A 170 10.54 -3.30 5.41
CA HIS A 170 11.24 -4.51 5.84
C HIS A 170 12.40 -4.19 6.79
N HIS A 171 13.19 -3.15 6.48
CA HIS A 171 14.28 -2.72 7.34
C HIS A 171 13.77 -2.25 8.71
N LEU A 172 12.74 -1.38 8.74
CA LEU A 172 12.13 -0.87 9.96
C LEU A 172 11.47 -2.00 10.77
N ALA A 173 10.80 -2.95 10.12
CA ALA A 173 10.24 -4.13 10.78
C ALA A 173 11.33 -5.01 11.39
N GLY A 174 12.49 -5.17 10.73
CA GLY A 174 13.67 -5.83 11.27
C GLY A 174 14.20 -5.10 12.51
N LYS A 175 14.39 -3.78 12.42
CA LYS A 175 14.87 -2.95 13.54
C LYS A 175 13.91 -2.99 14.72
N ARG A 176 12.60 -2.91 14.48
CA ARG A 176 11.55 -3.05 15.51
C ARG A 176 11.63 -4.42 16.20
N ARG A 177 11.70 -5.51 15.43
CA ARG A 177 11.80 -6.88 15.98
C ARG A 177 13.06 -7.11 16.79
N SER A 178 14.17 -6.48 16.41
CA SER A 178 15.44 -6.65 17.11
C SER A 178 15.49 -5.99 18.50
N GLY A 179 14.54 -5.10 18.83
CA GLY A 179 14.59 -4.35 20.10
C GLY A 179 15.64 -3.24 20.16
N GLN A 180 16.38 -3.02 19.05
CA GLN A 180 17.42 -1.99 18.96
C GLN A 180 16.89 -0.58 19.27
N SER A 181 15.67 -0.27 18.83
CA SER A 181 15.03 1.02 19.16
C SER A 181 14.67 1.18 20.65
N HIS A 182 14.72 0.10 21.44
CA HIS A 182 14.43 0.09 22.87
C HIS A 182 15.70 -0.11 23.72
N GLY A 183 16.89 -0.01 23.12
CA GLY A 183 18.15 -0.14 23.85
C GLY A 183 18.45 -1.56 24.35
N ILE A 184 18.06 -2.59 23.59
CA ILE A 184 18.30 -4.00 23.96
C ILE A 184 19.77 -4.30 24.31
N ASP A 185 20.71 -3.58 23.69
CA ASP A 185 22.14 -3.74 23.91
C ASP A 185 22.54 -3.46 25.37
N GLN A 186 21.79 -2.60 26.09
CA GLN A 186 22.00 -2.35 27.52
C GLN A 186 21.67 -3.57 28.39
N TYR A 187 20.75 -4.43 27.91
CA TYR A 187 20.28 -5.61 28.62
C TYR A 187 21.00 -6.89 28.18
N ALA A 188 21.65 -6.88 27.01
CA ALA A 188 22.40 -8.00 26.46
C ALA A 188 23.81 -7.56 26.02
N PRO A 189 24.67 -7.13 26.96
CA PRO A 189 25.99 -6.56 26.64
C PRO A 189 26.98 -7.57 26.06
N HIS A 190 26.71 -8.87 26.23
CA HIS A 190 27.50 -9.96 25.63
C HIS A 190 27.26 -10.09 24.12
N ARG A 191 26.25 -9.41 23.57
CA ARG A 191 25.99 -9.35 22.13
C ARG A 191 26.60 -8.07 21.54
N PRO A 192 27.09 -8.09 20.29
CA PRO A 192 27.59 -6.90 19.63
C PRO A 192 26.50 -5.85 19.44
N GLU A 193 26.86 -4.60 19.67
CA GLU A 193 25.96 -3.45 19.59
C GLU A 193 25.41 -3.22 18.17
N ASN A 194 24.23 -2.60 18.09
CA ASN A 194 23.57 -2.19 16.86
C ASN A 194 23.28 -3.35 15.87
N ARG A 195 23.13 -4.58 16.38
CA ARG A 195 22.84 -5.76 15.55
C ARG A 195 21.34 -6.03 15.48
N THR A 196 20.82 -6.13 14.26
CA THR A 196 19.42 -6.53 13.99
C THR A 196 19.26 -8.02 13.66
N ALA A 197 20.36 -8.78 13.66
CA ALA A 197 20.33 -10.21 13.40
C ALA A 197 19.66 -10.95 14.57
N VAL A 198 18.83 -11.94 14.25
CA VAL A 198 18.23 -12.79 15.27
C VAL A 198 19.31 -13.75 15.78
N TYR A 199 19.57 -13.70 17.08
CA TYR A 199 20.45 -14.67 17.73
C TYR A 199 19.78 -16.04 17.77
N CYS A 200 20.54 -17.07 17.42
CA CYS A 200 20.04 -18.44 17.49
C CYS A 200 19.90 -18.84 18.96
N PRO A 201 18.69 -19.19 19.43
CA PRO A 201 18.48 -19.56 20.83
C PRO A 201 19.19 -20.87 21.22
N ALA A 202 19.53 -21.70 20.23
CA ALA A 202 20.26 -22.95 20.44
C ALA A 202 21.79 -22.78 20.45
N CYS A 203 22.31 -21.65 19.98
CA CYS A 203 23.74 -21.41 20.04
C CYS A 203 24.17 -21.11 21.49
N PRO A 204 25.29 -21.68 21.96
CA PRO A 204 25.80 -21.41 23.29
C PRO A 204 26.23 -19.94 23.42
N GLU A 205 25.60 -19.22 24.35
CA GLU A 205 25.90 -17.87 24.80
C GLU A 205 26.42 -17.97 26.25
N PRO A 206 27.75 -17.85 26.46
CA PRO A 206 28.36 -18.03 27.78
C PRO A 206 27.76 -17.08 28.83
N ASN A 207 27.42 -17.63 30.00
CA ASN A 207 26.76 -16.90 31.11
C ASN A 207 25.38 -16.34 30.78
N PHE A 208 24.77 -16.73 29.65
CA PHE A 208 23.42 -16.34 29.26
C PHE A 208 22.48 -17.55 29.16
N ASN A 209 22.87 -18.57 28.39
CA ASN A 209 22.11 -19.83 28.27
C ASN A 209 22.93 -21.09 28.55
N ILE A 210 24.25 -20.96 28.76
CA ILE A 210 25.15 -22.06 29.13
C ILE A 210 26.26 -21.55 30.05
N ASP A 211 26.70 -22.39 30.98
CA ASP A 211 27.83 -22.10 31.86
C ASP A 211 29.16 -22.32 31.14
N VAL A 212 30.15 -21.46 31.43
CA VAL A 212 31.49 -21.54 30.81
C VAL A 212 32.16 -22.89 31.07
N GLN A 213 31.91 -23.50 32.23
CA GLN A 213 32.46 -24.81 32.57
C GLN A 213 31.91 -25.93 31.68
N GLU A 214 30.63 -25.87 31.32
CA GLU A 214 30.02 -26.88 30.43
C GLU A 214 30.62 -26.81 29.02
N ILE A 215 30.90 -25.60 28.51
CA ILE A 215 31.62 -25.40 27.24
C ILE A 215 33.04 -26.00 27.31
N GLN A 216 33.75 -25.76 28.41
CA GLN A 216 35.11 -26.25 28.62
C GLN A 216 35.15 -27.78 28.74
N ASN A 217 34.14 -28.38 29.37
CA ASN A 217 34.04 -29.83 29.58
C ASN A 217 33.43 -30.56 28.37
N THR A 218 32.93 -29.84 27.36
CA THR A 218 32.37 -30.44 26.14
C THR A 218 33.48 -31.15 25.36
N PRO A 219 33.31 -32.46 25.04
CA PRO A 219 34.28 -33.21 24.25
C PRO A 219 34.53 -32.51 22.89
N PRO A 220 35.76 -32.58 22.33
CA PRO A 220 36.09 -31.89 21.08
C PRO A 220 35.24 -32.35 19.89
N GLU A 221 34.65 -33.53 19.94
CA GLU A 221 33.73 -34.06 18.92
C GLU A 221 32.34 -33.38 18.94
N LYS A 222 32.00 -32.68 20.03
CA LYS A 222 30.70 -32.03 20.27
C LYS A 222 30.80 -30.51 20.46
N ARG A 223 32.01 -29.94 20.36
CA ARG A 223 32.25 -28.50 20.43
C ARG A 223 31.89 -27.80 19.12
#